data_AF-A0A8H7KVQ4-F1
#
_entry.id   AF-A0A8H7KVQ4-F1
#
_cell.length_a   1.000
_cell.length_b   1.000
_cell.length_c   1.000
_cell.angle_alpha   90.00
_cell.angle_beta   90.00
_cell.angle_gamma   90.00
#
_symmetry.space_group_name_H-M   'P 1'
#
loop_
_entity.id
_entity.type
_entity.pdbx_description
1 polymer ?
#
loop_
_entity_poly.entity_id
_entity_poly.type
_entity_poly.pdbx_seq_one_letter_code
_entity_poly.pdbx_strand_id
1 'polypeptide(L)'
;MDHGIASEQPRLPQRYSCLKDYTQQSPPPTPYADPPLENPCGHHSPHCDLFSDDFVNFHTGWRKNEDIINCGLTPATGRFTEEEKKALISALMEYQIHEGISDEELEEIIGGRAKHRYTEFWLQINAAVPARTTQTVYAVVRAMYTPVEAGPWQVQEDVLLEKAMEQYGNNWVMVSRLVGRSPQACRCRNRDQLERKKQLALTGIPKS
;
A
#
# COMPACT_ATOMS: atom_id res chain seq x y z
N MET A 1 5.53 36.34 -33.39
CA MET A 1 5.79 36.49 -31.94
C MET A 1 4.44 36.90 -31.38
N ASP A 2 3.62 36.02 -30.81
CA ASP A 2 3.92 35.10 -29.73
C ASP A 2 2.85 33.98 -29.70
N HIS A 3 3.21 32.75 -29.33
CA HIS A 3 2.29 31.62 -29.19
C HIS A 3 1.91 31.48 -27.70
N GLY A 4 0.75 32.01 -27.31
CA GLY A 4 0.21 31.84 -25.96
C GLY A 4 -0.57 30.54 -25.82
N ILE A 5 0.07 29.48 -25.35
CA ILE A 5 -0.61 28.24 -24.94
C ILE A 5 -1.27 28.50 -23.58
N ALA A 6 -2.60 28.59 -23.56
CA ALA A 6 -3.37 28.59 -22.32
C ALA A 6 -3.35 27.17 -21.73
N SER A 7 -2.70 27.03 -20.57
CA SER A 7 -2.68 25.79 -19.80
C SER A 7 -4.04 25.55 -19.14
N GLU A 8 -4.80 24.62 -19.69
CA GLU A 8 -6.05 24.13 -19.10
C GLU A 8 -5.71 23.26 -17.88
N GLN A 9 -6.14 23.69 -16.69
CA GLN A 9 -5.95 22.91 -15.46
C GLN A 9 -6.89 21.69 -15.44
N PRO A 10 -6.41 20.50 -15.02
CA PRO A 10 -7.26 19.32 -14.98
C PRO A 10 -8.30 19.43 -13.86
N ARG A 11 -9.59 19.37 -14.23
CA ARG A 11 -10.70 19.27 -13.28
C ARG A 11 -10.67 17.93 -12.55
N LEU A 12 -10.65 17.99 -11.22
CA LEU A 12 -10.78 16.80 -10.36
C LEU A 12 -12.14 16.10 -10.56
N PRO A 13 -12.20 14.75 -10.57
CA PRO A 13 -13.45 13.99 -10.67
C PRO A 13 -14.41 14.30 -9.52
N GLN A 14 -15.72 14.39 -9.81
CA GLN A 14 -16.76 14.82 -8.86
C GLN A 14 -16.97 13.94 -7.60
N ARG A 15 -16.24 12.83 -7.45
CA ARG A 15 -16.31 11.92 -6.28
C ARG A 15 -15.59 12.45 -5.02
N TYR A 16 -14.86 13.55 -5.11
CA TYR A 16 -14.14 14.17 -3.98
C TYR A 16 -14.88 15.37 -3.36
N SER A 17 -16.18 15.54 -3.63
CA SER A 17 -16.97 16.66 -3.10
C SER A 17 -17.22 16.58 -1.58
N CYS A 18 -17.09 15.40 -0.95
CA CYS A 18 -17.26 15.22 0.49
C CYS A 18 -16.00 15.54 1.33
N LEU A 19 -14.85 15.84 0.70
CA LEU A 19 -13.60 16.20 1.39
C LEU A 19 -13.45 17.70 1.67
N LYS A 20 -14.42 18.53 1.28
CA LYS A 20 -14.36 19.99 1.45
C LYS A 20 -14.42 20.45 2.92
N ASP A 21 -14.90 19.60 3.82
CA ASP A 21 -15.09 19.98 5.23
C ASP A 21 -13.90 19.63 6.13
N TYR A 22 -12.90 18.89 5.63
CA TYR A 22 -11.68 18.60 6.40
C TYR A 22 -10.63 19.73 6.32
N THR A 23 -10.72 20.62 5.32
CA THR A 23 -9.73 21.68 5.08
C THR A 23 -9.93 22.96 5.90
N GLN A 24 -10.91 23.01 6.81
CA GLN A 24 -11.14 24.22 7.65
C GLN A 24 -10.38 24.21 8.99
N GLN A 25 -9.64 23.15 9.33
CA GLN A 25 -8.75 23.18 10.49
C GLN A 25 -7.33 23.49 10.01
N SER A 26 -6.91 24.73 10.27
CA SER A 26 -5.55 25.20 9.97
C SER A 26 -4.54 24.39 10.79
N PRO A 27 -3.50 23.77 10.18
CA PRO A 27 -2.39 23.21 10.94
C PRO A 27 -1.57 24.34 11.60
N PRO A 28 -0.95 24.11 12.77
CA PRO A 28 -0.14 25.11 13.45
C PRO A 28 1.12 25.46 12.63
N PRO A 29 1.58 26.74 12.64
CA PRO A 29 2.74 27.14 11.86
C PRO A 29 4.03 26.57 12.48
N THR A 30 4.81 25.84 11.68
CA THR A 30 6.18 25.42 12.03
C THR A 30 7.17 26.56 11.74
N PRO A 31 8.20 26.78 12.60
CA PRO A 31 9.03 28.00 12.55
C PRO A 31 10.35 27.87 11.77
N TYR A 32 10.52 26.91 10.86
CA TYR A 32 11.81 26.74 10.17
C TYR A 32 11.71 27.01 8.67
N ALA A 33 12.47 28.02 8.25
CA ALA A 33 12.65 28.45 6.87
C ALA A 33 13.60 27.50 6.11
N ASP A 34 13.21 27.10 4.90
CA ASP A 34 14.05 26.33 3.97
C ASP A 34 15.13 27.21 3.32
N PRO A 35 16.39 26.74 3.20
CA PRO A 35 17.32 27.25 2.20
C PRO A 35 17.23 26.48 0.86
N PRO A 36 17.64 27.07 -0.28
CA PRO A 36 17.21 26.65 -1.61
C PRO A 36 17.95 25.43 -2.14
N LEU A 37 17.20 24.61 -2.90
CA LEU A 37 17.68 23.51 -3.72
C LEU A 37 18.52 24.03 -4.90
N GLU A 38 19.74 23.52 -5.04
CA GLU A 38 20.39 23.42 -6.34
C GLU A 38 20.84 21.97 -6.58
N ASN A 39 20.25 21.34 -7.60
CA ASN A 39 20.61 20.03 -8.11
C ASN A 39 21.00 20.19 -9.59
N PRO A 40 22.28 20.04 -9.95
CA PRO A 40 22.68 19.87 -11.34
C PRO A 40 23.24 18.46 -11.52
N CYS A 41 22.55 17.67 -12.32
CA CYS A 41 22.90 16.30 -12.68
C CYS A 41 24.29 16.19 -13.35
N GLY A 42 25.06 15.15 -12.99
CA GLY A 42 26.35 14.86 -13.63
C GLY A 42 27.12 13.66 -13.06
N HIS A 43 26.72 12.44 -13.45
CA HIS A 43 27.55 11.26 -13.73
C HIS A 43 28.71 10.81 -12.79
N HIS A 44 28.65 9.51 -12.44
CA HIS A 44 29.65 8.64 -11.79
C HIS A 44 29.95 8.87 -10.29
N SER A 45 29.30 8.10 -9.42
CA SER A 45 29.75 7.90 -8.04
C SER A 45 30.71 6.70 -7.96
N PRO A 46 31.96 6.87 -7.48
CA PRO A 46 33.00 5.84 -7.43
C PRO A 46 32.86 4.90 -6.22
N HIS A 47 31.63 4.52 -5.86
CA HIS A 47 31.35 3.71 -4.67
C HIS A 47 30.89 2.27 -4.99
N CYS A 48 31.14 1.81 -6.22
CA CYS A 48 30.79 0.46 -6.69
C CYS A 48 31.83 -0.62 -6.30
N ASP A 49 32.98 -0.24 -5.74
CA ASP A 49 34.07 -1.19 -5.43
C ASP A 49 34.13 -1.61 -3.95
N LEU A 50 32.97 -1.92 -3.36
CA LEU A 50 32.89 -2.62 -2.06
C LEU A 50 32.05 -3.89 -2.20
N PHE A 51 32.34 -4.70 -3.21
CA PHE A 51 31.91 -6.10 -3.27
C PHE A 51 33.08 -7.01 -2.92
N SER A 52 33.20 -7.33 -1.64
CA SER A 52 33.84 -8.56 -1.20
C SER A 52 32.94 -9.23 -0.15
N ASP A 53 32.34 -10.35 -0.55
CA ASP A 53 31.95 -11.52 0.25
C ASP A 53 31.30 -11.38 1.65
N ASP A 54 30.38 -10.43 1.85
CA ASP A 54 29.47 -10.43 3.03
C ASP A 54 28.00 -10.59 2.63
N PHE A 55 27.73 -11.71 1.96
CA PHE A 55 26.42 -12.29 1.60
C PHE A 55 25.47 -12.55 2.81
N VAL A 56 25.73 -11.95 3.99
CA VAL A 56 24.95 -12.10 5.24
C VAL A 56 24.49 -10.76 5.87
N ASN A 57 24.82 -9.58 5.31
CA ASN A 57 24.44 -8.29 5.91
C ASN A 57 23.27 -7.55 5.21
N PHE A 58 22.17 -8.26 4.92
CA PHE A 58 20.98 -7.65 4.29
C PHE A 58 20.13 -6.76 5.24
N HIS A 59 20.57 -6.48 6.48
CA HIS A 59 19.76 -5.83 7.53
C HIS A 59 20.44 -4.70 8.34
N THR A 60 21.43 -4.00 7.82
CA THR A 60 22.09 -2.90 8.58
C THR A 60 21.30 -1.59 8.66
N GLY A 61 19.97 -1.59 8.45
CA GLY A 61 19.13 -0.37 8.53
C GLY A 61 17.69 -0.59 9.02
N TRP A 62 17.41 -1.67 9.73
CA TRP A 62 16.07 -1.97 10.26
C TRP A 62 15.94 -1.43 11.67
N ARG A 63 14.85 -0.73 11.98
CA ARG A 63 14.56 -0.22 13.33
C ARG A 63 14.44 -1.40 14.29
N LYS A 64 15.29 -1.42 15.32
CA LYS A 64 15.36 -2.42 16.38
C LYS A 64 14.78 -1.90 17.68
N ASN A 65 14.72 -2.76 18.69
CA ASN A 65 14.23 -2.39 20.02
C ASN A 65 15.09 -1.28 20.64
N GLU A 66 16.40 -1.31 20.43
CA GLU A 66 17.32 -0.28 20.92
C GLU A 66 16.96 1.09 20.33
N ASP A 67 16.62 1.17 19.04
CA ASP A 67 16.21 2.42 18.39
C ASP A 67 14.89 2.95 18.96
N ILE A 68 13.95 2.05 19.27
CA ILE A 68 12.66 2.38 19.88
C ILE A 68 12.87 2.94 21.29
N ILE A 69 13.73 2.29 22.08
CA ILE A 69 14.09 2.73 23.44
C ILE A 69 14.80 4.09 23.39
N ASN A 70 15.71 4.29 22.44
CA ASN A 70 16.40 5.57 22.22
C ASN A 70 15.43 6.71 21.84
N CYS A 71 14.29 6.38 21.24
CA CYS A 71 13.20 7.33 20.97
C CYS A 71 12.28 7.56 22.20
N GLY A 72 12.60 6.98 23.36
CA GLY A 72 11.79 7.11 24.59
C GLY A 72 10.51 6.26 24.58
N LEU A 73 10.41 5.28 23.69
CA LEU A 73 9.24 4.39 23.57
C LEU A 73 9.51 3.02 24.20
N THR A 74 8.45 2.34 24.60
CA THR A 74 8.51 0.95 25.05
C THR A 74 8.23 0.01 23.87
N PRO A 75 9.14 -0.94 23.55
CA PRO A 75 8.91 -1.88 22.45
C PRO A 75 7.65 -2.72 22.65
N ALA A 76 6.74 -2.65 21.69
CA ALA A 76 5.50 -3.40 21.70
C ALA A 76 5.75 -4.86 21.31
N THR A 77 5.32 -5.77 22.18
CA THR A 77 5.45 -7.23 21.98
C THR A 77 4.09 -7.89 21.80
N GLY A 78 4.06 -9.09 21.21
CA GLY A 78 2.83 -9.84 21.00
C GLY A 78 2.06 -9.47 19.73
N ARG A 79 0.79 -9.88 19.65
CA ARG A 79 -0.06 -9.73 18.46
C ARG A 79 -0.29 -8.26 18.11
N PHE A 80 -0.43 -7.97 16.81
CA PHE A 80 -0.89 -6.66 16.34
C PHE A 80 -2.37 -6.49 16.66
N THR A 81 -2.70 -5.38 17.31
CA THR A 81 -4.06 -4.92 17.57
C THR A 81 -4.75 -4.51 16.27
N GLU A 82 -6.08 -4.41 16.30
CA GLU A 82 -6.84 -3.97 15.13
C GLU A 82 -6.55 -2.50 14.79
N GLU A 83 -6.25 -1.68 15.80
CA GLU A 83 -5.84 -0.29 15.66
C GLU A 83 -4.49 -0.19 14.95
N GLU A 84 -3.49 -0.99 15.34
CA GLU A 84 -2.19 -1.04 14.67
C GLU A 84 -2.32 -1.49 13.21
N LYS A 85 -3.15 -2.50 12.94
CA LYS A 85 -3.39 -2.96 11.56
C LYS A 85 -4.07 -1.88 10.71
N LYS A 86 -5.05 -1.17 11.27
CA LYS A 86 -5.69 -0.03 10.60
C LYS A 86 -4.67 1.07 10.30
N ALA A 87 -3.80 1.41 11.24
CA ALA A 87 -2.75 2.41 11.04
C ALA A 87 -1.78 2.00 9.91
N LEU A 88 -1.36 0.73 9.87
CA LEU A 88 -0.53 0.20 8.79
C LEU A 88 -1.24 0.30 7.42
N ILE A 89 -2.52 -0.05 7.38
CA ILE A 89 -3.32 0.04 6.14
C ILE A 89 -3.42 1.49 5.67
N SER A 90 -3.72 2.44 6.56
CA SER A 90 -3.75 3.86 6.24
C SER A 90 -2.42 4.35 5.69
N ALA A 91 -1.30 4.00 6.35
CA ALA A 91 0.04 4.39 5.91
C ALA A 91 0.40 3.84 4.52
N LEU A 92 0.00 2.61 4.22
CA LEU A 92 0.20 2.01 2.89
C LEU A 92 -0.60 2.75 1.82
N MET A 93 -1.85 3.13 2.11
CA MET A 93 -2.69 3.89 1.18
C MET A 93 -2.16 5.30 0.94
N GLU A 94 -1.69 5.96 2.00
CA GLU A 94 -1.04 7.27 1.90
C GLU A 94 0.24 7.20 1.07
N TYR A 95 1.07 6.18 1.27
CA TYR A 95 2.26 5.95 0.46
C TYR A 95 1.92 5.76 -1.02
N GLN A 96 0.88 4.97 -1.34
CA GLN A 96 0.42 4.80 -2.72
C GLN A 96 -0.04 6.13 -3.36
N ILE A 97 -0.78 6.95 -2.60
CA ILE A 97 -1.27 8.24 -3.09
C ILE A 97 -0.11 9.22 -3.30
N HIS A 98 0.83 9.29 -2.35
CA HIS A 98 1.94 10.22 -2.38
C HIS A 98 2.94 9.90 -3.51
N GLU A 99 3.34 8.64 -3.61
CA GLU A 99 4.29 8.17 -4.63
C GLU A 99 3.64 7.90 -5.99
N GLY A 100 2.30 7.96 -6.06
CA GLY A 100 1.55 7.68 -7.28
C GLY A 100 1.72 6.25 -7.81
N ILE A 101 2.03 5.29 -6.93
CA ILE A 101 2.33 3.92 -7.33
C ILE A 101 1.08 3.05 -7.42
N SER A 102 1.11 2.09 -8.34
CA SER A 102 0.02 1.13 -8.50
C SER A 102 0.02 0.06 -7.41
N ASP A 103 -1.06 -0.73 -7.35
CA ASP A 103 -1.17 -1.88 -6.45
C ASP A 103 -0.08 -2.93 -6.78
N GLU A 104 0.19 -3.17 -8.06
CA GLU A 104 1.23 -4.09 -8.51
C GLU A 104 2.63 -3.64 -8.08
N GLU A 105 2.92 -2.35 -8.22
CA GLU A 105 4.20 -1.77 -7.78
C GLU A 105 4.35 -1.85 -6.25
N LEU A 106 3.28 -1.62 -5.50
CA LEU A 106 3.29 -1.79 -4.05
C LEU A 106 3.60 -3.24 -3.66
N GLU A 107 2.99 -4.22 -4.33
CA GLU A 107 3.27 -5.64 -4.09
C GLU A 107 4.73 -6.01 -4.42
N GLU A 108 5.34 -5.39 -5.44
CA GLU A 108 6.76 -5.59 -5.75
C GLU A 108 7.69 -5.01 -4.68
N ILE A 109 7.34 -3.85 -4.11
CA ILE A 109 8.06 -3.23 -2.99
C ILE A 109 7.95 -4.10 -1.74
N ILE A 110 6.73 -4.50 -1.36
CA ILE A 110 6.48 -5.37 -0.19
C ILE A 110 7.15 -6.74 -0.37
N GLY A 111 7.12 -7.28 -1.59
CA GLY A 111 7.76 -8.54 -1.96
C GLY A 111 9.29 -8.49 -1.99
N GLY A 112 9.90 -7.30 -1.78
CA GLY A 112 11.35 -7.12 -1.75
C GLY A 112 12.04 -7.20 -3.12
N ARG A 113 11.26 -7.11 -4.21
CA ARG A 113 11.79 -7.12 -5.59
C ARG A 113 12.27 -5.73 -6.01
N ALA A 114 11.66 -4.66 -5.49
CA ALA A 114 12.05 -3.27 -5.73
C ALA A 114 13.02 -2.72 -4.67
N LYS A 115 14.29 -3.14 -4.72
CA LYS A 115 15.31 -2.85 -3.69
C LYS A 115 15.62 -1.36 -3.47
N HIS A 116 15.50 -0.51 -4.49
CA HIS A 116 15.85 0.92 -4.40
C HIS A 116 14.82 1.78 -3.65
N ARG A 117 13.57 1.31 -3.51
CA ARG A 117 12.51 2.01 -2.74
C ARG A 117 12.27 1.41 -1.36
N TYR A 118 12.99 0.33 -1.03
CA TYR A 118 12.70 -0.51 0.12
C TYR A 118 12.94 0.20 1.46
N THR A 119 14.03 0.95 1.58
CA THR A 119 14.40 1.59 2.86
C THR A 119 13.43 2.70 3.26
N GLU A 120 13.17 3.65 2.36
CA GLU A 120 12.27 4.79 2.60
C GLU A 120 10.83 4.32 2.83
N PHE A 121 10.37 3.35 2.04
CA PHE A 121 9.06 2.71 2.21
C PHE A 121 8.88 2.20 3.64
N TRP A 122 9.77 1.33 4.14
CA TRP A 122 9.60 0.77 5.47
C TRP A 122 9.79 1.80 6.57
N LEU A 123 10.57 2.86 6.38
CA LEU A 123 10.66 3.95 7.35
C LEU A 123 9.31 4.65 7.52
N GLN A 124 8.64 4.97 6.41
CA GLN A 124 7.32 5.60 6.42
C GLN A 124 6.25 4.68 7.03
N ILE A 125 6.21 3.40 6.63
CA ILE A 125 5.23 2.46 7.19
C ILE A 125 5.46 2.22 8.70
N ASN A 126 6.72 2.18 9.16
CA ASN A 126 7.01 2.05 10.59
C ASN A 126 6.61 3.30 11.40
N ALA A 127 6.53 4.48 10.78
CA ALA A 127 6.12 5.69 11.48
C ALA A 127 4.67 5.62 12.00
N ALA A 128 3.82 4.81 11.37
CA ALA A 128 2.45 4.55 11.82
C ALA A 128 2.35 3.67 13.08
N VAL A 129 3.41 2.90 13.37
CA VAL A 129 3.48 1.99 14.53
C VAL A 129 4.87 2.08 15.18
N PRO A 130 5.23 3.23 15.76
CA PRO A 130 6.62 3.56 16.12
C PRO A 130 7.20 2.71 17.25
N ALA A 131 6.33 2.02 18.03
CA ALA A 131 6.71 1.08 19.08
C ALA A 131 7.01 -0.33 18.56
N ARG A 132 6.87 -0.60 17.25
CA ARG A 132 7.17 -1.90 16.62
C ARG A 132 8.49 -1.84 15.87
N THR A 133 9.19 -2.97 15.83
CA THR A 133 10.40 -3.11 15.02
C THR A 133 10.04 -3.27 13.55
N THR A 134 10.93 -2.84 12.66
CA THR A 134 10.75 -3.03 11.21
C THR A 134 10.52 -4.48 10.84
N GLN A 135 11.14 -5.42 11.55
CA GLN A 135 10.98 -6.85 11.30
C GLN A 135 9.56 -7.34 11.56
N THR A 136 8.95 -6.91 12.66
CA THR A 136 7.58 -7.32 13.01
C THR A 136 6.56 -6.69 12.06
N VAL A 137 6.77 -5.43 11.69
CA VAL A 137 5.95 -4.72 10.71
C VAL A 137 6.05 -5.37 9.33
N TYR A 138 7.27 -5.64 8.86
CA TYR A 138 7.52 -6.35 7.60
C TYR A 138 6.79 -7.68 7.55
N ALA A 139 6.89 -8.50 8.60
CA ALA A 139 6.25 -9.82 8.64
C ALA A 139 4.72 -9.72 8.52
N VAL A 140 4.11 -8.77 9.25
CA VAL A 140 2.65 -8.56 9.25
C VAL A 140 2.17 -7.99 7.93
N VAL A 141 2.83 -6.95 7.42
CA VAL A 141 2.49 -6.35 6.12
C VAL A 141 2.68 -7.40 5.02
N ARG A 142 3.79 -8.12 4.99
CA ARG A 142 3.98 -9.20 4.01
C ARG A 142 2.89 -10.27 4.13
N ALA A 143 2.47 -10.66 5.33
CA ALA A 143 1.37 -11.61 5.52
C ALA A 143 0.02 -11.08 5.03
N MET A 144 -0.24 -9.77 5.10
CA MET A 144 -1.47 -9.16 4.56
C MET A 144 -1.54 -9.22 3.03
N TYR A 145 -0.40 -9.23 2.35
CA TYR A 145 -0.31 -9.21 0.88
C TYR A 145 0.13 -10.55 0.29
N THR A 146 0.64 -11.47 1.12
CA THR A 146 0.92 -12.83 0.69
C THR A 146 -0.40 -13.57 0.56
N PRO A 147 -0.69 -14.20 -0.58
CA PRO A 147 -1.85 -15.06 -0.71
C PRO A 147 -1.84 -16.12 0.38
N VAL A 148 -2.82 -16.07 1.29
CA VAL A 148 -3.18 -17.27 2.04
C VAL A 148 -3.80 -18.19 0.99
N GLU A 149 -3.14 -19.30 0.69
CA GLU A 149 -3.78 -20.42 -0.02
C GLU A 149 -4.87 -20.97 0.90
N ALA A 150 -6.00 -20.29 0.93
CA ALA A 150 -7.19 -20.84 1.51
C ALA A 150 -7.78 -21.85 0.51
N GLY A 151 -8.38 -22.91 1.04
CA GLY A 151 -8.92 -24.00 0.25
C GLY A 151 -10.10 -23.58 -0.65
N PRO A 152 -11.03 -24.49 -1.00
CA PRO A 152 -12.13 -24.17 -1.89
C PRO A 152 -12.95 -22.96 -1.40
N TRP A 153 -13.39 -22.11 -2.34
CA TRP A 153 -14.19 -20.93 -2.06
C TRP A 153 -15.49 -21.31 -1.35
N GLN A 154 -15.72 -20.69 -0.19
CA GLN A 154 -16.94 -20.83 0.58
C GLN A 154 -17.99 -19.83 0.12
N VAL A 155 -19.27 -20.15 0.35
CA VAL A 155 -20.39 -19.29 -0.02
C VAL A 155 -20.31 -17.93 0.69
N GLN A 156 -19.83 -17.90 1.93
CA GLN A 156 -19.63 -16.66 2.69
C GLN A 156 -18.58 -15.76 2.03
N GLU A 157 -17.51 -16.34 1.47
CA GLU A 157 -16.45 -15.62 0.78
C GLU A 157 -16.96 -15.04 -0.55
N ASP A 158 -17.81 -15.78 -1.27
CA ASP A 158 -18.47 -15.28 -2.48
C ASP A 158 -19.40 -14.09 -2.17
N VAL A 159 -20.15 -14.13 -1.06
CA VAL A 159 -20.99 -13.01 -0.62
C VAL A 159 -20.16 -11.79 -0.22
N LEU A 160 -19.04 -11.99 0.48
CA LEU A 160 -18.11 -10.91 0.80
C LEU A 160 -17.48 -10.31 -0.46
N LEU A 161 -17.14 -11.15 -1.44
CA LEU A 161 -16.59 -10.71 -2.72
C LEU A 161 -17.59 -9.84 -3.48
N GLU A 162 -18.87 -10.24 -3.57
CA GLU A 162 -19.92 -9.45 -4.21
C GLU A 162 -20.11 -8.09 -3.51
N LYS A 163 -20.21 -8.07 -2.17
CA LYS A 163 -20.31 -6.82 -1.40
C LYS A 163 -19.10 -5.92 -1.56
N ALA A 164 -17.90 -6.49 -1.50
CA ALA A 164 -16.67 -5.73 -1.67
C ALA A 164 -16.56 -5.16 -3.08
N MET A 165 -17.03 -5.88 -4.09
CA MET A 165 -17.10 -5.38 -5.46
C MET A 165 -18.13 -4.27 -5.64
N GLU A 166 -19.29 -4.34 -4.99
CA GLU A 166 -20.27 -3.25 -4.99
C GLU A 166 -19.68 -1.97 -4.38
N GLN A 167 -18.86 -2.13 -3.34
CA GLN A 167 -18.30 -0.99 -2.60
C GLN A 167 -17.02 -0.41 -3.23
N TYR A 168 -16.11 -1.24 -3.72
CA TYR A 168 -14.77 -0.82 -4.17
C TYR A 168 -14.50 -1.10 -5.66
N GLY A 169 -15.44 -1.73 -6.37
CA GLY A 169 -15.29 -2.07 -7.78
C GLY A 169 -14.11 -3.01 -8.03
N ASN A 170 -13.27 -2.63 -9.01
CA ASN A 170 -12.09 -3.41 -9.41
C ASN A 170 -10.83 -3.09 -8.59
N ASN A 171 -10.95 -2.42 -7.44
CA ASN A 171 -9.82 -2.24 -6.53
C ASN A 171 -9.57 -3.55 -5.78
N TRP A 172 -8.79 -4.44 -6.38
CA TRP A 172 -8.59 -5.80 -5.90
C TRP A 172 -7.86 -5.87 -4.56
N VAL A 173 -7.04 -4.87 -4.21
CA VAL A 173 -6.38 -4.79 -2.90
C VAL A 173 -7.40 -4.49 -1.81
N MET A 174 -8.35 -3.58 -2.04
CA MET A 174 -9.41 -3.31 -1.06
C MET A 174 -10.39 -4.49 -0.96
N VAL A 175 -10.71 -5.11 -2.10
CA VAL A 175 -11.56 -6.30 -2.14
C VAL A 175 -10.91 -7.48 -1.41
N SER A 176 -9.62 -7.72 -1.64
CA SER A 176 -8.88 -8.83 -1.02
C SER A 176 -8.83 -8.72 0.50
N ARG A 177 -8.67 -7.51 1.02
CA ARG A 177 -8.68 -7.21 2.46
C ARG A 177 -10.02 -7.56 3.12
N LEU A 178 -11.14 -7.35 2.42
CA LEU A 178 -12.47 -7.69 2.91
C LEU A 178 -12.80 -9.17 2.82
N VAL A 179 -12.36 -9.82 1.74
CA VAL A 179 -12.62 -11.25 1.49
C VAL A 179 -11.66 -12.14 2.28
N GLY A 180 -10.48 -11.63 2.68
CA GLY A 180 -9.45 -12.42 3.36
C GLY A 180 -8.70 -13.38 2.44
N ARG A 181 -8.67 -13.10 1.13
CA ARG A 181 -7.99 -13.87 0.08
C ARG A 181 -7.01 -12.97 -0.66
N SER A 182 -6.17 -13.48 -1.56
CA SER A 182 -5.31 -12.61 -2.37
C SER A 182 -6.09 -11.80 -3.40
N PRO A 183 -5.58 -10.62 -3.81
CA PRO A 183 -6.16 -9.83 -4.91
C PRO A 183 -6.37 -10.64 -6.18
N GLN A 184 -5.34 -11.42 -6.56
CA GLN A 184 -5.39 -12.29 -7.73
C GLN A 184 -6.46 -13.38 -7.61
N ALA A 185 -6.63 -14.01 -6.44
CA ALA A 185 -7.66 -15.00 -6.22
C ALA A 185 -9.07 -14.38 -6.35
N CYS A 186 -9.28 -13.19 -5.77
CA CYS A 186 -10.55 -12.45 -5.85
C CYS A 186 -10.89 -12.10 -7.30
N ARG A 187 -9.92 -11.61 -8.08
CA ARG A 187 -10.08 -11.28 -9.49
C ARG A 187 -10.46 -12.51 -10.33
N CYS A 188 -9.73 -13.62 -10.15
CA CYS A 188 -10.01 -14.89 -10.84
C CYS A 188 -11.42 -15.38 -10.49
N ARG A 189 -11.78 -15.40 -9.21
CA ARG A 189 -13.11 -15.83 -8.77
C ARG A 189 -14.22 -15.00 -9.36
N ASN A 190 -14.07 -13.68 -9.35
CA ASN A 190 -15.05 -12.79 -9.93
C ASN A 190 -15.24 -13.04 -11.45
N ARG A 191 -14.13 -13.18 -12.20
CA ARG A 191 -14.20 -13.53 -13.63
C ARG A 191 -15.02 -14.81 -13.86
N ASP A 192 -14.75 -15.85 -13.07
CA ASP A 192 -15.43 -17.14 -13.19
C ASP A 192 -16.93 -17.02 -12.83
N GLN A 193 -17.28 -16.19 -11.84
CA GLN A 193 -18.67 -15.88 -11.51
C GLN A 193 -19.38 -15.11 -12.65
N LEU A 194 -18.72 -14.13 -13.27
CA LEU A 194 -19.26 -13.39 -14.41
C LEU A 194 -19.52 -14.32 -15.60
N GLU A 195 -18.57 -15.19 -15.95
CA GLU A 195 -18.74 -16.15 -17.04
C GLU A 195 -19.90 -17.11 -16.77
N ARG A 196 -20.05 -17.60 -15.53
CA ARG A 196 -21.20 -18.42 -15.13
C ARG A 196 -22.52 -17.67 -15.26
N LYS A 197 -22.58 -16.41 -14.81
CA LYS A 197 -23.79 -15.56 -14.92
C LYS A 197 -24.17 -15.30 -16.38
N LYS A 198 -23.19 -15.07 -17.26
CA LYS A 198 -23.39 -14.95 -18.72
C LYS A 198 -23.94 -16.24 -19.33
N GLN A 199 -23.33 -17.38 -19.00
CA GLN A 199 -23.79 -18.69 -19.51
C GLN A 199 -25.22 -19.00 -19.07
N LEU A 200 -25.58 -18.69 -17.82
CA LEU A 200 -26.95 -18.85 -17.32
C LEU A 200 -27.95 -17.92 -18.03
N ALA A 201 -27.54 -16.69 -18.35
CA ALA A 201 -28.38 -15.76 -19.11
C ALA A 201 -28.58 -16.21 -20.57
N LEU A 202 -27.60 -16.92 -21.15
CA LEU A 202 -27.66 -17.47 -22.51
C LEU A 202 -28.49 -18.76 -22.62
N THR A 203 -28.53 -19.59 -21.57
CA THR A 203 -29.19 -20.91 -21.61
C THR A 203 -30.68 -20.90 -21.27
N GLY A 204 -31.24 -19.77 -20.81
CA GLY A 204 -32.69 -19.52 -20.82
C GLY A 204 -33.56 -20.59 -20.14
N ILE A 205 -33.09 -21.26 -19.08
CA ILE A 205 -33.91 -22.25 -18.37
C ILE A 205 -34.77 -21.52 -17.32
N PRO A 206 -36.11 -21.50 -17.44
CA PRO A 206 -36.97 -20.90 -16.42
C PRO A 206 -36.82 -21.67 -15.10
N LYS A 207 -36.69 -20.92 -14.00
CA LYS A 207 -36.71 -21.48 -12.63
C LYS A 207 -38.02 -22.27 -12.46
N SER A 208 -37.92 -23.58 -12.19
CA SER A 208 -39.06 -24.42 -11.78
C SER A 208 -39.49 -24.13 -10.36
#